data_AF-A0A558FVN3-F1
#
_entry.id   AF-A0A558FVN3-F1
#
_cell.length_a   1.000
_cell.length_b   1.000
_cell.length_c   1.000
_cell.angle_alpha   90.00
_cell.angle_beta   90.00
_cell.angle_gamma   90.00
#
_symmetry.space_group_name_H-M   'P 1'
#
loop_
_entity.id
_entity.type
_entity.pdbx_description
1 polymer ?
#
loop_
_entity_poly.entity_id
_entity_poly.type
_entity_poly.pdbx_seq_one_letter_code
_entity_poly.pdbx_strand_id
1 'polypeptide(L)'
;SRSRSFRRRSSSRLPSSRLHAVDAAELADAHEVEAFRVPPGEPARVLAGDERLATKTLDAAPAARREESRDQSAVEAFLADADAIEEIRSEAREEARARASEWGLDDVLADGADESAAIDAGPDSR
;
A
#
# COMPACT_ATOMS: atom_id res chain seq x y z
N SER A 1 36.64 -8.34 15.76
CA SER A 1 36.03 -7.55 14.67
C SER A 1 36.07 -8.33 13.36
N ARG A 2 34.91 -8.70 12.81
CA ARG A 2 34.82 -9.41 11.52
C ARG A 2 34.63 -8.41 10.38
N SER A 3 35.67 -8.20 9.58
CA SER A 3 35.59 -7.48 8.30
C SER A 3 34.71 -8.24 7.31
N ARG A 4 33.59 -7.66 6.88
CA ARG A 4 32.84 -8.14 5.72
C ARG A 4 33.33 -7.42 4.48
N SER A 5 34.08 -8.13 3.65
CA SER A 5 34.52 -7.68 2.33
C SER A 5 33.35 -7.69 1.34
N PHE A 6 32.92 -6.50 0.91
CA PHE A 6 31.87 -6.37 -0.11
C PHE A 6 32.51 -6.51 -1.50
N ARG A 7 32.24 -7.63 -2.16
CA ARG A 7 32.72 -7.92 -3.51
C ARG A 7 32.02 -6.96 -4.49
N ARG A 8 32.76 -6.01 -5.07
CA ARG A 8 32.29 -5.10 -6.13
C ARG A 8 31.88 -5.93 -7.36
N ARG A 9 30.57 -6.04 -7.61
CA ARG A 9 30.06 -6.43 -8.94
C ARG A 9 30.29 -5.25 -9.89
N SER A 10 30.93 -5.53 -11.02
CA SER A 10 31.11 -4.58 -12.11
C SER A 10 29.74 -4.09 -12.60
N SER A 11 29.40 -2.82 -12.37
CA SER A 11 28.25 -2.16 -12.97
C SER A 11 28.72 -1.25 -14.10
N SER A 12 27.95 -1.24 -15.19
CA SER A 12 28.06 -0.31 -16.31
C SER A 12 28.18 1.14 -15.81
N ARG A 13 28.85 1.99 -16.58
CA ARG A 13 29.07 3.43 -16.26
C ARG A 13 27.72 4.14 -16.12
N LEU A 14 27.19 4.17 -14.91
CA LEU A 14 26.20 5.15 -14.48
C LEU A 14 26.88 6.53 -14.45
N PRO A 15 26.16 7.63 -14.76
CA PRO A 15 26.70 8.98 -14.69
C PRO A 15 27.31 9.25 -13.31
N SER A 16 28.47 9.88 -13.27
CA SER A 16 29.23 10.12 -12.04
C SER A 16 28.54 11.22 -11.21
N SER A 17 27.81 10.84 -10.17
CA SER A 17 27.23 11.77 -9.21
C SER A 17 28.31 12.29 -8.24
N ARG A 18 28.37 13.62 -8.00
CA ARG A 18 29.20 14.18 -6.94
C ARG A 18 28.54 13.89 -5.58
N LEU A 19 29.33 13.40 -4.63
CA LEU A 19 28.91 13.20 -3.24
C LEU A 19 29.53 14.29 -2.38
N HIS A 20 28.73 14.90 -1.53
CA HIS A 20 29.17 15.88 -0.55
C HIS A 20 29.01 15.25 0.83
N ALA A 21 30.08 15.29 1.63
CA ALA A 21 30.00 14.94 3.04
C ALA A 21 29.45 16.15 3.79
N VAL A 22 28.41 15.92 4.60
CA VAL A 22 27.82 16.92 5.48
C VAL A 22 27.70 16.30 6.86
N ASP A 23 27.91 17.09 7.90
CA ASP A 23 27.77 16.62 9.27
C ASP A 23 26.29 16.29 9.57
N ALA A 24 26.06 15.16 10.24
CA ALA A 24 24.69 14.72 10.52
C ALA A 24 23.96 15.66 11.51
N ALA A 25 24.69 16.30 12.43
CA ALA A 25 24.11 17.26 13.35
C ALA A 25 23.70 18.55 12.63
N GLU A 26 24.42 18.96 11.59
CA GLU A 26 24.04 20.13 10.77
C GLU A 26 22.75 19.89 9.96
N LEU A 27 22.43 18.63 9.61
CA LEU A 27 21.17 18.28 8.94
C LEU A 27 20.01 18.01 9.89
N ALA A 28 20.26 17.85 11.20
CA ALA A 28 19.23 17.44 12.15
C ALA A 28 18.04 18.41 12.14
N ASP A 29 18.30 19.72 12.20
CA ASP A 29 17.26 20.74 12.18
C ASP A 29 16.44 20.71 10.89
N ALA A 30 17.09 20.50 9.74
CA ALA A 30 16.42 20.41 8.45
C ALA A 30 15.51 19.16 8.35
N HIS A 31 15.89 18.06 9.00
CA HIS A 31 15.08 16.82 9.05
C HIS A 31 13.82 16.96 9.91
N GLU A 32 13.78 17.93 10.83
CA GLU A 32 12.60 18.21 11.66
C GLU A 32 11.60 19.17 10.98
N VAL A 33 11.98 19.83 9.89
CA VAL A 33 11.06 20.69 9.12
C VAL A 33 10.11 19.84 8.29
N GLU A 34 8.84 19.84 8.67
CA GLU A 34 7.78 19.03 8.02
C GLU A 34 7.74 19.23 6.49
N ALA A 35 7.86 20.47 6.01
CA ALA A 35 7.86 20.78 4.57
C ALA A 35 9.02 20.16 3.77
N PHE A 36 10.09 19.70 4.44
CA PHE A 36 11.23 19.02 3.84
C PHE A 36 11.23 17.51 4.07
N ARG A 37 10.26 16.99 4.83
CA ARG A 37 10.15 15.55 5.07
C ARG A 37 9.63 14.86 3.82
N VAL A 38 10.32 13.77 3.48
CA VAL A 38 9.92 12.86 2.40
C VAL A 38 9.52 11.54 3.04
N PRO A 39 8.35 10.96 2.73
CA PRO A 39 7.92 9.68 3.28
C PRO A 39 8.92 8.54 2.96
N PRO A 40 9.21 7.64 3.91
CA PRO A 40 10.02 6.47 3.63
C PRO A 40 9.32 5.57 2.59
N GLY A 41 10.02 5.25 1.51
CA GLY A 41 9.47 4.52 0.37
C GLY A 41 9.25 5.38 -0.87
N GLU A 42 8.94 6.66 -0.70
CA GLU A 42 8.61 7.54 -1.82
C GLU A 42 9.74 7.74 -2.83
N PRO A 43 11.02 7.87 -2.42
CA PRO A 43 12.12 7.93 -3.38
C PRO A 43 12.23 6.67 -4.25
N ALA A 44 11.92 5.48 -3.70
CA ALA A 44 11.97 4.24 -4.46
C ALA A 44 10.83 4.16 -5.48
N ARG A 45 9.64 4.69 -5.17
CA ARG A 45 8.53 4.79 -6.12
C ARG A 45 8.81 5.79 -7.23
N VAL A 46 9.16 7.03 -6.87
CA VAL A 46 9.27 8.14 -7.82
C VAL A 46 10.54 8.03 -8.68
N LEU A 47 11.68 7.68 -8.07
CA LEU A 47 12.97 7.70 -8.78
C LEU A 47 13.31 6.36 -9.42
N ALA A 48 12.88 5.24 -8.81
CA ALA A 48 13.23 3.90 -9.26
C ALA A 48 12.04 3.09 -9.81
N GLY A 49 10.80 3.52 -9.57
CA GLY A 49 9.61 2.74 -9.94
C GLY A 49 9.55 1.37 -9.26
N ASP A 50 10.20 1.21 -8.10
CA ASP A 50 10.38 -0.08 -7.44
C ASP A 50 9.56 -0.16 -6.15
N GLU A 51 8.35 -0.73 -6.25
CA GLU A 51 7.45 -0.92 -5.10
C GLU A 51 8.03 -1.87 -4.05
N ARG A 52 8.76 -2.91 -4.46
CA ARG A 52 9.37 -3.85 -3.51
C ARG A 52 10.43 -3.13 -2.66
N LEU A 53 11.22 -2.27 -3.28
CA LEU A 53 12.18 -1.44 -2.57
C LEU A 53 11.48 -0.42 -1.67
N ALA A 54 10.38 0.19 -2.14
CA ALA A 54 9.58 1.11 -1.35
C ALA A 54 9.08 0.46 -0.06
N THR A 55 8.46 -0.72 -0.14
CA THR A 55 8.03 -1.51 1.04
C THR A 55 9.20 -1.78 1.98
N LYS A 56 10.34 -2.24 1.45
CA LYS A 56 11.52 -2.52 2.29
C LYS A 56 12.04 -1.29 3.02
N THR A 57 12.07 -0.13 2.37
CA THR A 57 12.52 1.12 3.01
C THR A 57 11.53 1.63 4.03
N LEU A 58 10.23 1.46 3.79
CA LEU A 58 9.18 1.74 4.77
C LEU A 58 9.32 0.83 6.00
N ASP A 59 9.47 -0.48 5.80
CA ASP A 59 9.65 -1.46 6.87
C ASP A 59 10.93 -1.24 7.68
N ALA A 60 11.98 -0.67 7.10
CA ALA A 60 13.22 -0.36 7.81
C ALA A 60 13.21 0.99 8.55
N ALA A 61 12.26 1.88 8.28
CA ALA A 61 12.24 3.22 8.83
C ALA A 61 12.02 3.23 10.36
N PRO A 62 12.35 4.31 11.10
CA PRO A 62 11.90 4.46 12.49
C PRO A 62 10.37 4.46 12.62
N ALA A 63 9.83 4.04 13.78
CA ALA A 63 8.37 3.94 13.99
C ALA A 63 7.62 5.25 13.71
N ALA A 64 8.11 6.37 14.26
CA ALA A 64 7.55 7.71 14.03
C ALA A 64 7.44 8.05 12.53
N ARG A 65 8.41 7.58 11.70
CA ARG A 65 8.43 7.81 10.25
C ARG A 65 7.49 6.90 9.48
N ARG A 66 7.07 5.76 10.04
CA ARG A 66 6.10 4.85 9.40
C ARG A 66 4.67 5.31 9.63
N GLU A 67 4.39 5.85 10.81
CA GLU A 67 3.05 6.30 11.21
C GLU A 67 2.57 7.49 10.36
N GLU A 68 3.46 8.43 10.03
CA GLU A 68 3.17 9.55 9.12
C GLU A 68 2.76 9.15 7.69
N SER A 69 3.14 7.95 7.23
CA SER A 69 2.84 7.48 5.85
C SER A 69 1.56 6.68 5.73
N ARG A 70 0.87 6.43 6.85
CA ARG A 70 -0.35 5.63 6.86
C ARG A 70 -1.56 6.54 6.93
N ASP A 71 -2.17 6.82 5.76
CA ASP A 71 -3.55 7.31 5.63
C ASP A 71 -4.58 6.23 6.04
N GLN A 72 -4.31 5.54 7.15
CA GLN A 72 -5.21 4.54 7.71
C GLN A 72 -6.50 5.15 8.22
N SER A 73 -6.48 6.44 8.55
CA SER A 73 -7.65 7.18 9.03
C SER A 73 -8.81 7.19 8.03
N ALA A 74 -8.53 7.28 6.72
CA ALA A 74 -9.58 7.27 5.70
C ALA A 74 -10.24 5.89 5.54
N VAL A 75 -9.43 4.81 5.57
CA VAL A 75 -9.95 3.44 5.50
C VAL A 75 -10.70 3.07 6.78
N GLU A 76 -10.19 3.47 7.95
CA GLU A 76 -10.88 3.26 9.22
C GLU A 76 -12.21 4.02 9.29
N ALA A 77 -12.25 5.27 8.82
CA ALA A 77 -13.48 6.05 8.74
C ALA A 77 -14.51 5.41 7.80
N PHE A 78 -14.07 4.91 6.63
CA PHE A 78 -14.94 4.17 5.72
C PHE A 78 -15.46 2.87 6.34
N LEU A 79 -14.60 2.08 6.98
CA LEU A 79 -14.98 0.81 7.63
C LEU A 79 -15.87 0.98 8.86
N ALA A 80 -15.83 2.15 9.51
CA ALA A 80 -16.71 2.48 10.62
C ALA A 80 -18.15 2.82 10.16
N ASP A 81 -18.34 3.14 8.88
CA ASP A 81 -19.63 3.51 8.30
C ASP A 81 -20.29 2.29 7.64
N ALA A 82 -20.93 1.46 8.47
CA ALA A 82 -21.63 0.27 8.00
C ALA A 82 -22.79 0.60 7.05
N ASP A 83 -23.45 1.75 7.23
CA ASP A 83 -24.57 2.18 6.40
C ASP A 83 -24.09 2.56 4.98
N ALA A 84 -23.00 3.34 4.88
CA ALA A 84 -22.39 3.65 3.58
C ALA A 84 -21.87 2.40 2.86
N ILE A 85 -21.30 1.45 3.61
CA ILE A 85 -20.84 0.17 3.03
C ILE A 85 -22.02 -0.63 2.48
N GLU A 86 -23.13 -0.73 3.19
CA GLU A 86 -24.29 -1.50 2.72
C GLU A 86 -24.97 -0.82 1.52
N GLU A 87 -25.00 0.52 1.46
CA GLU A 87 -25.47 1.26 0.28
C GLU A 87 -24.66 0.86 -0.97
N ILE A 88 -23.33 0.97 -0.88
CA ILE A 88 -22.42 0.62 -1.99
C ILE A 88 -22.56 -0.86 -2.36
N ARG A 89 -22.69 -1.75 -1.37
CA ARG A 89 -22.87 -3.18 -1.62
C ARG A 89 -24.19 -3.47 -2.32
N SER A 90 -25.27 -2.77 -1.96
CA SER A 90 -26.57 -2.90 -2.61
C SER A 90 -26.50 -2.42 -4.05
N GLU A 91 -25.95 -1.23 -4.30
CA GLU A 91 -25.77 -0.68 -5.64
C GLU A 91 -24.93 -1.62 -6.52
N ALA A 92 -23.79 -2.09 -6.01
CA ALA A 92 -22.93 -3.02 -6.73
C ALA A 92 -23.63 -4.34 -7.06
N ARG A 93 -24.49 -4.86 -6.17
CA ARG A 93 -25.27 -6.08 -6.43
C ARG A 93 -26.33 -5.84 -7.51
N GLU A 94 -26.98 -4.69 -7.53
CA GLU A 94 -27.95 -4.32 -8.58
C GLU A 94 -27.27 -4.18 -9.94
N GLU A 95 -26.13 -3.48 -9.99
CA GLU A 95 -25.36 -3.32 -11.22
C GLU A 95 -24.83 -4.66 -11.74
N ALA A 96 -24.33 -5.53 -10.85
CA ALA A 96 -23.89 -6.87 -11.21
C ALA A 96 -25.02 -7.70 -11.84
N ARG A 97 -26.24 -7.63 -11.31
CA ARG A 97 -27.43 -8.28 -11.91
C ARG A 97 -27.73 -7.73 -13.28
N ALA A 98 -27.74 -6.40 -13.43
CA ALA A 98 -28.00 -5.76 -14.71
C ALA A 98 -26.98 -6.17 -15.78
N ARG A 99 -25.69 -6.22 -15.43
CA ARG A 99 -24.62 -6.67 -16.34
C ARG A 99 -24.69 -8.16 -16.64
N ALA A 100 -25.05 -8.98 -15.66
CA ALA A 100 -25.24 -10.40 -15.88
C ALA A 100 -26.34 -10.63 -16.91
N SER A 101 -27.51 -10.00 -16.77
CA SER A 101 -28.58 -10.10 -17.77
C SER A 101 -28.18 -9.54 -19.13
N GLU A 102 -27.43 -8.45 -19.16
CA GLU A 102 -26.90 -7.86 -20.41
C GLU A 102 -25.99 -8.84 -21.16
N TRP A 103 -25.17 -9.60 -20.43
CA TRP A 103 -24.17 -10.49 -21.01
C TRP A 103 -24.60 -11.96 -21.04
N GLY A 104 -25.80 -12.28 -20.54
CA GLY A 104 -26.33 -13.64 -20.45
C GLY A 104 -25.60 -14.53 -19.42
N LEU A 105 -25.21 -13.95 -18.27
CA LEU A 105 -24.48 -14.59 -17.17
C LEU A 105 -25.34 -14.77 -15.91
N ASP A 106 -26.67 -14.76 -16.06
CA ASP A 106 -27.61 -14.87 -14.92
C ASP A 106 -27.43 -16.18 -14.14
N ASP A 107 -27.03 -17.25 -14.82
CA ASP A 107 -26.74 -18.57 -14.25
C ASP A 107 -25.48 -18.56 -13.37
N VAL A 108 -24.41 -17.90 -13.82
CA VAL A 108 -23.18 -17.70 -13.04
C VAL A 108 -23.46 -16.88 -11.78
N LEU A 109 -24.34 -15.88 -11.89
CA LEU A 109 -24.71 -15.05 -10.75
C LEU A 109 -25.58 -15.79 -9.73
N ALA A 110 -26.48 -16.68 -10.19
CA ALA A 110 -27.30 -17.51 -9.32
C ALA A 110 -26.44 -18.50 -8.50
N ASP A 111 -25.49 -19.18 -9.14
CA ASP A 111 -24.54 -20.09 -8.48
C ASP A 111 -23.66 -19.36 -7.44
N GLY A 112 -23.18 -18.16 -7.78
CA GLY A 112 -22.40 -17.33 -6.85
C GLY A 112 -23.20 -16.74 -5.69
N ALA A 113 -24.52 -16.53 -5.85
CA ALA A 113 -25.38 -16.03 -4.77
C ALA A 113 -25.53 -17.08 -3.65
N ASP A 114 -25.64 -18.35 -4.01
CA ASP A 114 -25.69 -19.47 -3.07
C ASP A 114 -24.38 -19.58 -2.26
N GLU A 115 -23.23 -19.34 -2.90
CA GLU A 115 -21.94 -19.28 -2.21
C GLU A 115 -21.85 -18.06 -1.27
N SER A 116 -22.31 -16.89 -1.72
CA SER A 116 -22.29 -15.64 -0.95
C SER A 116 -23.14 -15.70 0.34
N ALA A 117 -24.28 -16.41 0.29
CA ALA A 117 -25.14 -16.63 1.44
C ALA A 117 -24.49 -17.58 2.46
N ALA A 118 -23.67 -18.53 2.02
CA ALA A 118 -22.94 -19.44 2.90
C ALA A 118 -21.81 -18.74 3.68
N ILE A 119 -21.20 -17.70 3.10
CA ILE A 119 -20.15 -16.89 3.77
C ILE A 119 -20.75 -15.97 4.85
N ASP A 120 -21.94 -15.44 4.60
CA ASP A 120 -22.66 -14.54 5.52
C ASP A 120 -23.28 -15.29 6.72
N ALA A 121 -23.67 -16.56 6.52
CA ALA A 121 -24.25 -17.42 7.57
C ALA A 121 -23.25 -17.92 8.64
N GLY A 122 -21.94 -17.71 8.43
CA GLY A 122 -20.87 -18.17 9.33
C GLY A 122 -20.71 -19.71 9.42
N PRO A 123 -19.52 -20.23 9.75
CA PRO A 123 -19.29 -21.69 9.82
C PRO A 123 -19.99 -22.43 10.99
N ASP A 124 -20.78 -21.74 11.83
CA ASP A 124 -21.39 -22.29 13.06
C ASP A 124 -22.87 -22.71 12.91
N SER A 125 -23.39 -22.86 11.68
CA SER A 125 -24.79 -23.24 11.44
C SER A 125 -25.01 -24.70 10.99
N ARG A 126 -24.17 -25.66 11.44
CA ARG A 126 -24.38 -27.10 11.18
C ARG A 126 -24.37 -27.96 12.43
#